data_AF-A0A328S7B3-F1
#
_entry.id   AF-A0A328S7B3-F1
#
_cell.length_a   1.000
_cell.length_b   1.000
_cell.length_c   1.000
_cell.angle_alpha   90.00
_cell.angle_beta   90.00
_cell.angle_gamma   90.00
#
_symmetry.space_group_name_H-M   'P 1'
#
loop_
_entity.id
_entity.type
_entity.pdbx_description
1 polymer ?
#
loop_
_entity_poly.entity_id
_entity_poly.type
_entity_poly.pdbx_seq_one_letter_code
_entity_poly.pdbx_strand_id
1 'polypeptide(L)'
;GAYAEVFADAKEGEDVTLINLGGEIDLVPKDVVIVKIPPIAEGGSRACDMEKIEEIFSQEFDRIGVLGTSARAITNYLNVYPDFEFATTEATCSAAEKGLRVLVFSVGKMTNRLINRLEKKGIIYCIEDVKKV
;
A
#
# COMPACT_ATOMS: atom_id res chain seq x y z
N GLY A 1 -22.55 -5.65 12.24
CA GLY A 1 -22.25 -4.81 13.41
C GLY A 1 -20.76 -4.58 13.43
N ALA A 2 -20.33 -3.32 13.39
CA ALA A 2 -18.92 -2.93 13.34
C ALA A 2 -18.33 -2.84 14.75
N TYR A 3 -17.07 -3.24 14.93
CA TYR A 3 -16.33 -2.99 16.16
C TYR A 3 -14.91 -2.47 15.87
N ALA A 4 -14.39 -1.66 16.80
CA ALA A 4 -13.03 -1.13 16.80
C ALA A 4 -12.53 -1.09 18.25
N GLU A 5 -11.26 -1.42 18.48
CA GLU A 5 -10.62 -1.28 19.78
C GLU A 5 -9.73 -0.03 19.78
N VAL A 6 -9.91 0.80 20.81
CA VAL A 6 -9.09 2.00 21.01
C VAL A 6 -7.85 1.59 21.81
N PHE A 7 -6.65 1.88 21.29
CA PHE A 7 -5.39 1.50 21.93
C PHE A 7 -5.12 2.28 23.23
N ALA A 8 -5.57 3.54 23.30
CA ALA A 8 -5.47 4.40 24.48
C ALA A 8 -6.58 5.45 24.51
N ASP A 9 -7.06 5.79 25.70
CA ASP A 9 -8.05 6.84 25.92
C ASP A 9 -7.49 8.20 25.44
N ALA A 10 -8.29 8.98 24.71
CA ALA A 10 -7.85 10.23 24.07
C ALA A 10 -8.85 11.35 24.35
N LYS A 11 -8.34 12.57 24.57
CA LYS A 11 -9.18 13.75 24.82
C LYS A 11 -9.53 14.47 23.52
N GLU A 12 -10.52 15.36 23.59
CA GLU A 12 -10.92 16.22 22.47
C GLU A 12 -9.72 17.02 21.95
N GLY A 13 -9.31 16.74 20.71
CA GLY A 13 -8.13 17.36 20.07
C GLY A 13 -6.85 16.51 20.06
N GLU A 14 -6.88 15.26 20.52
CA GLU A 14 -5.75 14.31 20.48
C GLU A 14 -5.95 13.20 19.44
N ASP A 15 -4.84 12.65 18.92
CA ASP A 15 -4.84 11.55 17.94
C ASP A 15 -5.35 10.24 18.57
N VAL A 16 -6.35 9.61 17.94
CA VAL A 16 -6.88 8.31 18.38
C VAL A 16 -6.35 7.22 17.46
N THR A 17 -5.57 6.30 18.03
CA THR A 17 -5.11 5.11 17.30
C THR A 17 -6.13 4.00 17.44
N LEU A 18 -6.85 3.71 16.35
CA LEU A 18 -7.76 2.56 16.26
C LEU A 18 -6.97 1.33 15.85
N ILE A 19 -7.14 0.24 16.60
CA ILE A 19 -6.64 -1.08 16.24
C ILE A 19 -7.83 -2.05 16.08
N ASN A 20 -7.65 -3.05 15.21
CA ASN A 20 -8.54 -4.19 15.06
C ASN A 20 -9.98 -3.85 14.60
N LEU A 21 -10.10 -3.35 13.36
CA LEU A 21 -11.39 -3.06 12.71
C LEU A 21 -11.94 -4.33 12.03
N GLY A 22 -13.14 -4.76 12.45
CA GLY A 22 -13.87 -5.89 11.87
C GLY A 22 -15.38 -5.64 11.76
N GLY A 23 -15.94 -5.93 10.59
CA GLY A 23 -17.35 -5.75 10.22
C GLY A 23 -17.50 -5.15 8.83
N GLU A 24 -18.71 -5.21 8.25
CA GLU A 24 -19.08 -4.36 7.11
C GLU A 24 -18.99 -2.90 7.59
N ILE A 25 -17.87 -2.26 7.28
CA ILE A 25 -17.59 -0.86 7.59
C ILE A 25 -17.22 -0.24 6.25
N ASP A 26 -17.93 0.83 5.89
CA ASP A 26 -17.53 1.71 4.79
C ASP A 26 -16.04 2.01 4.91
N LEU A 27 -15.27 1.66 3.87
CA LEU A 27 -13.82 1.71 3.87
C LEU A 27 -13.33 3.07 4.36
N VAL A 28 -12.74 3.12 5.56
CA VAL A 28 -11.79 4.18 5.89
C VAL A 28 -10.74 4.18 4.77
N PRO A 29 -10.53 5.29 4.04
CA PRO A 29 -9.61 5.31 2.93
C PRO A 29 -8.24 4.86 3.44
N LYS A 30 -7.79 3.70 2.99
CA LYS A 30 -6.49 3.16 3.38
C LYS A 30 -5.42 4.06 2.78
N ASP A 31 -4.64 4.74 3.63
CA ASP A 31 -3.64 5.72 3.20
C ASP A 31 -2.61 5.10 2.24
N VAL A 32 -2.26 3.82 2.44
CA VAL A 32 -1.29 3.13 1.59
C VAL A 32 -1.77 1.74 1.17
N VAL A 33 -1.77 1.49 -0.14
CA VAL A 33 -2.01 0.16 -0.73
C VAL A 33 -0.71 -0.36 -1.30
N ILE A 34 -0.25 -1.53 -0.84
CA ILE A 34 0.99 -2.15 -1.29
C ILE A 34 0.66 -3.34 -2.17
N VAL A 35 0.92 -3.23 -3.46
CA VAL A 35 0.82 -4.34 -4.42
C VAL A 35 2.13 -5.12 -4.41
N LYS A 36 2.08 -6.34 -3.87
CA LYS A 36 3.24 -7.20 -3.71
C LYS A 36 3.45 -8.05 -4.97
N ILE A 37 4.51 -7.74 -5.70
CA ILE A 37 4.89 -8.44 -6.92
C ILE A 37 5.85 -9.58 -6.58
N PRO A 38 5.67 -10.79 -7.16
CA PRO A 38 6.58 -11.90 -6.97
C PRO A 38 8.03 -11.51 -7.34
N PRO A 39 9.05 -12.05 -6.64
CA PRO A 39 10.44 -11.93 -7.08
C PRO A 39 10.63 -12.48 -8.50
N ILE A 40 11.68 -12.03 -9.20
CA ILE A 40 11.93 -12.49 -10.58
C ILE A 40 12.19 -14.01 -10.67
N ALA A 41 12.77 -14.59 -9.61
CA ALA A 41 12.98 -16.03 -9.48
C ALA A 41 11.65 -16.82 -9.40
N GLU A 42 10.56 -16.16 -9.00
CA GLU A 42 9.21 -16.72 -8.93
C GLU A 42 8.34 -16.28 -10.13
N GLY A 43 8.94 -15.71 -11.18
CA GLY A 43 8.26 -15.29 -12.40
C GLY A 43 8.06 -13.77 -12.54
N GLY A 44 8.28 -12.99 -11.48
CA GLY A 44 8.20 -11.53 -11.53
C GLY A 44 6.81 -11.04 -11.93
N SER A 45 6.77 -10.02 -12.78
CA SER A 45 5.53 -9.47 -13.33
C SER A 45 4.71 -10.49 -14.14
N ARG A 46 5.33 -11.51 -14.74
CA ARG A 46 4.63 -12.53 -15.54
C ARG A 46 3.80 -13.50 -14.68
N ALA A 47 4.15 -13.62 -13.41
CA ALA A 47 3.42 -14.41 -12.43
C ALA A 47 2.31 -13.61 -11.73
N CYS A 48 2.12 -12.33 -12.09
CA CYS A 48 1.06 -11.51 -11.54
C CYS A 48 -0.27 -11.74 -12.25
N ASP A 49 -1.35 -11.76 -11.49
CA ASP A 49 -2.72 -11.56 -11.94
C ASP A 49 -2.91 -10.10 -12.35
N MET A 50 -2.97 -9.86 -13.67
CA MET A 50 -3.08 -8.51 -14.21
C MET A 50 -4.48 -7.94 -14.05
N GLU A 51 -5.52 -8.78 -14.05
CA GLU A 51 -6.91 -8.34 -13.86
C GLU A 51 -7.07 -7.78 -12.44
N LYS A 52 -6.55 -8.49 -11.44
CA LYS A 52 -6.53 -7.99 -10.05
C LYS A 52 -5.73 -6.68 -9.91
N ILE A 53 -4.59 -6.56 -10.61
CA ILE A 53 -3.79 -5.32 -10.59
C ILE A 53 -4.58 -4.16 -11.19
N GLU A 54 -5.26 -4.36 -12.32
CA GLU A 54 -6.10 -3.35 -12.97
C GLU A 54 -7.27 -2.93 -12.09
N GLU A 55 -7.93 -3.89 -11.42
CA GLU A 55 -9.00 -3.60 -10.47
C GLU A 55 -8.51 -2.73 -9.32
N ILE A 56 -7.36 -3.07 -8.71
CA ILE A 56 -6.74 -2.24 -7.67
C ILE A 56 -6.42 -0.86 -8.23
N PHE A 57 -5.75 -0.79 -9.37
CA PHE A 57 -5.31 0.46 -9.99
C PHE A 57 -6.46 1.36 -10.44
N SER A 58 -7.64 0.80 -10.74
CA SER A 58 -8.84 1.56 -11.10
C SER A 58 -9.40 2.41 -9.96
N GLN A 59 -8.96 2.15 -8.72
CA GLN A 59 -9.31 2.98 -7.56
C GLN A 59 -8.53 4.30 -7.60
N GLU A 60 -9.05 5.35 -6.96
CA GLU A 60 -8.39 6.66 -6.96
C GLU A 60 -7.16 6.68 -6.05
N PHE A 61 -5.98 7.00 -6.61
CA PHE A 61 -4.75 7.21 -5.85
C PHE A 61 -4.14 8.56 -6.20
N ASP A 62 -3.68 9.26 -5.17
CA ASP A 62 -3.01 10.54 -5.35
C ASP A 62 -1.57 10.36 -5.83
N ARG A 63 -0.90 9.30 -5.38
CA ARG A 63 0.51 9.04 -5.69
C ARG A 63 0.80 7.58 -5.93
N ILE A 64 1.75 7.33 -6.82
CA ILE A 64 2.20 5.99 -7.19
C ILE A 64 3.71 5.85 -6.94
N GLY A 65 4.06 4.88 -6.10
CA GLY A 65 5.42 4.51 -5.80
C GLY A 65 5.80 3.17 -6.44
N VAL A 66 7.05 3.05 -6.86
CA VAL A 66 7.64 1.80 -7.33
C VAL A 66 8.83 1.45 -6.47
N LEU A 67 8.92 0.18 -6.09
CA LEU A 67 9.99 -0.36 -5.27
C LEU A 67 10.46 -1.70 -5.85
N GLY A 68 11.45 -1.62 -6.73
CA GLY A 68 12.07 -2.76 -7.39
C GLY A 68 11.87 -2.79 -8.91
N THR A 69 12.73 -3.55 -9.59
CA THR A 69 12.76 -3.59 -11.06
C THR A 69 11.51 -4.25 -11.67
N SER A 70 11.02 -5.36 -11.11
CA SER A 70 9.78 -6.00 -11.61
C SER A 70 8.54 -5.12 -11.42
N ALA A 71 8.56 -4.23 -10.43
CA ALA A 71 7.48 -3.26 -10.21
C ALA A 71 7.44 -2.18 -11.30
N ARG A 72 8.57 -1.85 -11.92
CA ARG A 72 8.61 -0.98 -13.10
C ARG A 72 7.92 -1.62 -14.32
N ALA A 73 8.00 -2.94 -14.45
CA ALA A 73 7.31 -3.63 -15.56
C ALA A 73 5.79 -3.53 -15.45
N ILE A 74 5.23 -3.56 -14.24
CA ILE A 74 3.80 -3.39 -14.00
C ILE A 74 3.33 -1.96 -14.33
N THR A 75 4.09 -0.95 -13.92
CA THR A 75 3.73 0.46 -14.23
C THR A 75 3.82 0.79 -15.72
N ASN A 76 4.77 0.19 -16.43
CA ASN A 76 4.80 0.26 -17.90
C ASN A 76 3.57 -0.42 -18.54
N TYR A 77 3.13 -1.57 -18.01
CA TYR A 77 1.92 -2.26 -18.47
C TYR A 77 0.66 -1.41 -18.27
N LEU A 78 0.55 -0.77 -17.10
CA LEU A 78 -0.55 0.15 -16.77
C LEU A 78 -0.45 1.51 -17.47
N ASN A 79 0.60 1.73 -18.27
CA ASN A 79 0.90 2.99 -18.94
C ASN A 79 0.88 4.20 -17.99
N VAL A 80 1.46 4.02 -16.78
CA VAL A 80 1.51 5.05 -15.75
C VAL A 80 2.95 5.34 -15.35
N TYR A 81 3.25 6.63 -15.15
CA TYR A 81 4.56 7.05 -14.65
C TYR A 81 4.52 7.11 -13.12
N PRO A 82 5.43 6.43 -12.40
CA PRO A 82 5.48 6.53 -10.95
C PRO A 82 5.91 7.93 -10.50
N ASP A 83 5.26 8.46 -9.47
CA ASP A 83 5.71 9.69 -8.80
C ASP A 83 7.01 9.46 -8.03
N PHE A 84 7.20 8.24 -7.50
CA PHE A 84 8.34 7.88 -6.66
C PHE A 84 9.01 6.60 -7.15
N GLU A 85 10.29 6.71 -7.49
CA GLU A 85 11.15 5.57 -7.84
C GLU A 85 12.39 5.46 -6.95
N PHE A 86 12.74 6.57 -6.29
CA PHE A 86 13.82 6.69 -5.34
C PHE A 86 13.26 7.12 -3.99
N ALA A 87 13.88 6.64 -2.91
CA ALA A 87 13.40 6.88 -1.55
C ALA A 87 11.90 6.59 -1.37
N THR A 88 11.34 5.67 -2.16
CA THR A 88 9.90 5.37 -2.25
C THR A 88 9.28 5.15 -0.88
N THR A 89 9.99 4.48 0.03
CA THR A 89 9.52 4.27 1.41
C THR A 89 9.28 5.57 2.16
N GLU A 90 10.25 6.49 2.20
CA GLU A 90 10.08 7.77 2.91
C GLU A 90 9.10 8.69 2.17
N ALA A 91 9.11 8.68 0.84
CA ALA A 91 8.16 9.44 0.03
C ALA A 91 6.71 8.99 0.27
N THR A 92 6.48 7.67 0.33
CA THR A 92 5.17 7.07 0.66
C THR A 92 4.72 7.53 2.04
N CYS A 93 5.58 7.40 3.06
CA CYS A 93 5.25 7.83 4.41
C CYS A 93 4.92 9.32 4.46
N SER A 94 5.71 10.17 3.80
CA SER A 94 5.50 11.60 3.78
C SER A 94 4.24 12.03 3.04
N ALA A 95 3.83 11.26 2.01
CA ALA A 95 2.58 11.49 1.29
C ALA A 95 1.37 11.06 2.14
N ALA A 96 1.43 9.87 2.75
CA ALA A 96 0.39 9.39 3.65
C ALA A 96 0.17 10.31 4.86
N GLU A 97 1.25 10.81 5.49
CA GLU A 97 1.18 11.79 6.58
C GLU A 97 0.53 13.13 6.17
N LYS A 98 0.40 13.40 4.86
CA LYS A 98 -0.32 14.56 4.33
C LYS A 98 -1.75 14.23 3.90
N GLY A 99 -2.25 13.03 4.23
CA GLY A 99 -3.57 12.55 3.84
C GLY A 99 -3.68 12.15 2.37
N LEU A 100 -2.56 11.89 1.69
CA LEU A 100 -2.58 11.40 0.31
C LEU A 100 -2.67 9.88 0.29
N ARG A 101 -3.52 9.36 -0.58
CA ARG A 101 -3.65 7.93 -0.83
C ARG A 101 -2.57 7.44 -1.78
N VAL A 102 -1.75 6.50 -1.35
CA VAL A 102 -0.56 6.04 -2.08
C VAL A 102 -0.70 4.59 -2.52
N LEU A 103 -0.49 4.32 -3.80
CA LEU A 103 -0.31 2.98 -4.34
C LEU A 103 1.19 2.67 -4.47
N VAL A 104 1.67 1.57 -3.88
CA VAL A 104 3.07 1.17 -3.99
C VAL A 104 3.19 -0.22 -4.58
N PHE A 105 3.86 -0.33 -5.73
CA PHE A 105 4.25 -1.61 -6.31
C PHE A 105 5.61 -2.04 -5.74
N SER A 106 5.67 -3.15 -5.02
CA SER A 106 6.88 -3.58 -4.31
C SER A 106 7.24 -5.04 -4.58
N VAL A 107 8.55 -5.34 -4.72
CA VAL A 107 9.07 -6.69 -4.98
C VAL A 107 9.74 -7.28 -3.75
N GLY A 108 9.35 -8.51 -3.38
CA GLY A 108 10.07 -9.37 -2.43
C GLY A 108 10.30 -8.75 -1.05
N LYS A 109 11.52 -8.92 -0.49
CA LYS A 109 11.88 -8.51 0.88
C LYS A 109 11.80 -7.00 1.13
N MET A 110 11.72 -6.20 0.07
CA MET A 110 11.67 -4.74 0.21
C MET A 110 10.31 -4.26 0.70
N THR A 111 9.26 -5.04 0.47
CA THR A 111 7.92 -4.83 1.03
C THR A 111 7.96 -4.77 2.55
N ASN A 112 8.74 -5.65 3.20
CA ASN A 112 8.88 -5.65 4.66
C ASN A 112 9.53 -4.36 5.20
N ARG A 113 10.46 -3.76 4.43
CA ARG A 113 11.07 -2.47 4.85
C ARG A 113 10.06 -1.34 4.82
N LEU A 114 9.20 -1.30 3.79
CA LEU A 114 8.11 -0.34 3.71
C LEU A 114 7.11 -0.53 4.86
N ILE A 115 6.65 -1.76 5.08
CA ILE A 115 5.73 -2.12 6.17
C ILE A 115 6.29 -1.67 7.52
N ASN A 116 7.52 -2.08 7.86
CA ASN A 116 8.16 -1.70 9.11
C ASN A 116 8.25 -0.18 9.30
N ARG A 117 8.34 0.58 8.19
CA ARG A 117 8.40 2.04 8.25
C ARG A 117 7.03 2.67 8.48
N LEU A 118 6.01 2.16 7.78
CA LEU A 118 4.62 2.58 7.94
C LEU A 118 4.13 2.32 9.37
N GLU A 119 4.40 1.12 9.90
CA GLU A 119 4.05 0.75 11.28
C GLU A 119 4.72 1.67 12.30
N LYS A 120 6.01 1.98 12.12
CA LYS A 120 6.72 2.93 12.99
C LYS A 120 6.15 4.36 12.98
N LYS A 121 5.39 4.72 11.94
CA LYS A 121 4.73 6.01 11.80
C LYS A 121 3.22 5.95 12.10
N GLY A 122 2.69 4.77 12.46
CA GLY A 122 1.24 4.60 12.70
C GLY A 122 0.38 4.75 11.44
N ILE A 123 0.97 4.57 10.24
CA ILE A 123 0.25 4.74 8.97
C ILE A 123 -0.52 3.46 8.63
N ILE A 124 -1.81 3.60 8.30
CA ILE A 124 -2.67 2.49 7.93
C ILE A 124 -2.31 2.03 6.51
N TYR A 125 -2.18 0.72 6.34
CA TYR A 125 -1.87 0.14 5.04
C TYR A 125 -2.62 -1.18 4.79
N CYS A 126 -2.75 -1.56 3.52
CA CYS A 126 -3.04 -2.95 3.16
C CYS A 126 -2.05 -3.51 2.16
N ILE A 127 -1.96 -4.84 2.14
CA ILE A 127 -1.11 -5.58 1.22
C ILE A 127 -2.01 -6.37 0.30
N GLU A 128 -1.83 -6.18 -0.99
CA GLU A 128 -2.46 -6.98 -2.03
C GLU A 128 -1.41 -7.90 -2.63
N ASP A 129 -1.53 -9.20 -2.34
CA ASP A 129 -0.76 -10.22 -3.07
C ASP A 129 -1.46 -10.48 -4.41
N VAL A 130 -0.71 -10.33 -5.49
CA VAL A 130 -1.21 -10.42 -6.86
C VAL A 130 -0.61 -11.60 -7.61
N LYS A 131 0.02 -12.56 -6.92
CA LYS A 131 0.50 -13.78 -7.57
C LYS A 131 -0.69 -14.63 -8.04
N LYS A 132 -0.65 -15.12 -9.29
CA LYS A 132 -1.65 -16.09 -9.80
C LYS A 132 -1.63 -17.35 -8.94
N VAL A 133 -2.82 -17.82 -8.55
CA VAL A 133 -3.03 -19.08 -7.81
C VAL A 133 -3.06 -20.25 -8.77
#